data_AF-F3Y7T3-F1
#
_entry.id   AF-F3Y7T3-F1
#
_cell.length_a   1.000
_cell.length_b   1.000
_cell.length_c   1.000
_cell.angle_alpha   90.00
_cell.angle_beta   90.00
_cell.angle_gamma   90.00
#
_symmetry.space_group_name_H-M   'P 1'
#
loop_
_entity.id
_entity.type
_entity.pdbx_description
1 polymer ?
#
loop_
_entity_poly.entity_id
_entity_poly.type
_entity_poly.pdbx_seq_one_letter_code
_entity_poly.pdbx_strand_id
1 'polypeptide(L)'
;MKKENKNSIISAIIVILLICLVALCVFASFNRSSFFNRWLPTILLFLLVPLLIVSYIAYRNYFYNNEKTAYSTAFFIPKMYGIGITINPNHPLGKIIWILLILFIAGMAIYSIVQ
;
A
#
# COMPACT_ATOMS: atom_id res chain seq x y z
N MET A 1 17.77 17.79 6.15
CA MET A 1 17.45 17.10 7.42
C MET A 1 15.98 16.72 7.61
N LYS A 2 14.98 17.63 7.80
CA LYS A 2 13.59 17.21 8.12
C LYS A 2 12.90 16.35 7.03
N LYS A 3 13.19 16.59 5.74
CA LYS A 3 12.53 15.93 4.59
C LYS A 3 13.03 14.49 4.36
N GLU A 4 14.34 14.25 4.53
CA GLU A 4 14.93 12.90 4.47
C GLU A 4 14.40 12.01 5.60
N ASN A 5 14.28 12.55 6.82
CA ASN A 5 13.67 11.82 7.94
C ASN A 5 12.21 11.42 7.64
N LYS A 6 11.41 12.27 7.00
CA LYS A 6 10.01 11.95 6.68
C LYS A 6 9.88 10.79 5.70
N ASN A 7 10.67 10.79 4.61
CA ASN A 7 10.66 9.70 3.65
C ASN A 7 11.19 8.40 4.27
N SER A 8 12.21 8.48 5.12
CA SER A 8 12.73 7.34 5.87
C SER A 8 11.66 6.71 6.79
N ILE A 9 10.90 7.54 7.52
CA ILE A 9 9.79 7.06 8.37
C ILE A 9 8.69 6.38 7.53
N ILE A 10 8.29 6.98 6.40
CA ILE A 10 7.27 6.40 5.50
C ILE A 10 7.73 5.03 5.00
N SER A 11 8.98 4.90 4.56
CA SER A 11 9.54 3.61 4.13
C SER A 11 9.59 2.59 5.27
N ALA A 12 9.96 3.01 6.49
CA ALA A 12 9.94 2.13 7.66
C ALA A 12 8.52 1.62 7.97
N ILE A 13 7.50 2.47 7.89
CA ILE A 13 6.10 2.07 8.09
C ILE A 13 5.69 1.03 7.04
N ILE A 14 6.02 1.24 5.76
CA ILE A 14 5.72 0.27 4.68
C ILE A 14 6.37 -1.08 4.99
N VAL A 15 7.65 -1.07 5.36
CA VAL A 15 8.40 -2.30 5.70
C VAL A 15 7.76 -3.02 6.89
N ILE A 16 7.40 -2.30 7.96
CA ILE A 16 6.73 -2.88 9.13
C ILE A 16 5.39 -3.52 8.73
N LEU A 17 4.57 -2.82 7.96
CA LEU A 17 3.28 -3.35 7.49
C LEU A 17 3.45 -4.61 6.62
N LEU A 18 4.46 -4.63 5.75
CA LEU A 18 4.80 -5.81 4.94
C LEU A 18 5.27 -6.98 5.81
N ILE A 19 6.13 -6.73 6.81
CA ILE A 19 6.57 -7.76 7.76
C ILE A 19 5.37 -8.32 8.52
N CYS A 20 4.45 -7.47 8.99
CA CYS A 20 3.22 -7.90 9.66
C CYS A 20 2.35 -8.77 8.75
N LEU A 21 2.17 -8.39 7.48
CA LEU A 21 1.43 -9.19 6.50
C LEU A 21 2.06 -10.57 6.31
N VAL A 22 3.38 -10.63 6.06
CA VAL A 22 4.11 -11.88 5.86
C VAL A 22 4.04 -12.75 7.12
N ALA A 23 4.28 -12.17 8.30
CA ALA A 23 4.21 -12.88 9.57
C ALA A 23 2.83 -13.46 9.84
N LEU A 24 1.75 -12.72 9.54
CA LEU A 24 0.38 -13.22 9.64
C LEU A 24 0.11 -14.38 8.69
N CYS A 25 0.54 -14.30 7.43
CA CYS A 25 0.39 -15.38 6.46
C CYS A 25 1.18 -16.64 6.86
N VAL A 26 2.40 -16.46 7.37
CA VAL A 26 3.22 -17.57 7.87
C VAL A 26 2.55 -18.20 9.09
N PHE A 27 2.13 -17.39 10.07
CA PHE A 27 1.43 -17.89 11.27
C PHE A 27 0.13 -18.62 10.92
N ALA A 28 -0.65 -18.10 9.97
CA ALA A 28 -1.85 -18.75 9.46
C ALA A 28 -1.60 -20.13 8.86
N SER A 29 -0.43 -20.34 8.25
CA SER A 29 -0.06 -21.63 7.67
C SER A 29 0.13 -22.72 8.74
N PHE A 30 0.48 -22.34 9.97
CA PHE A 30 0.67 -23.25 11.10
C PHE A 30 -0.54 -23.33 12.04
N ASN A 31 -1.36 -22.29 12.11
CA ASN A 31 -2.51 -22.23 13.01
C ASN A 31 -3.82 -22.57 12.29
N ARG A 32 -4.40 -23.73 12.63
CA ARG A 32 -5.66 -24.22 12.02
C ARG A 32 -6.92 -23.89 12.82
N SER A 33 -6.84 -22.98 13.78
CA SER A 33 -8.00 -22.57 14.58
C SER A 33 -9.12 -22.04 13.68
N SER A 34 -10.32 -22.61 13.83
CA SER A 34 -11.53 -22.18 13.10
C SER A 34 -11.84 -20.70 13.34
N PHE A 35 -11.63 -20.23 14.57
CA PHE A 35 -11.78 -18.81 14.91
C PHE A 35 -10.79 -17.94 14.13
N PHE A 36 -9.51 -18.33 14.12
CA PHE A 36 -8.47 -17.56 13.42
C PHE A 36 -8.70 -17.55 11.90
N ASN A 37 -9.08 -18.69 11.31
CA ASN A 37 -9.37 -18.80 9.88
C ASN A 37 -10.57 -17.95 9.45
N ARG A 38 -11.56 -17.76 10.33
CA ARG A 38 -12.70 -16.87 10.07
C ARG A 38 -12.27 -15.41 9.99
N TRP A 39 -11.41 -14.96 10.92
CA TRP A 39 -11.04 -13.54 11.03
C TRP A 39 -9.82 -13.14 10.21
N LEU A 40 -8.99 -14.09 9.80
CA LEU A 40 -7.75 -13.83 9.06
C LEU A 40 -7.97 -12.96 7.80
N PRO A 41 -8.96 -13.24 6.91
CA PRO A 41 -9.18 -12.42 5.73
C PRO A 41 -9.48 -10.96 6.08
N THR A 42 -10.31 -10.74 7.11
CA THR A 42 -10.65 -9.41 7.62
C THR A 42 -9.40 -8.70 8.12
N ILE A 43 -8.58 -9.36 8.96
CA ILE A 43 -7.33 -8.77 9.49
C ILE A 43 -6.38 -8.39 8.35
N LEU A 44 -6.23 -9.25 7.34
CA LEU A 44 -5.38 -8.98 6.16
C LEU A 44 -5.88 -7.77 5.38
N LEU A 45 -7.19 -7.65 5.13
CA LEU A 45 -7.78 -6.52 4.45
C LEU A 45 -7.58 -5.21 5.22
N PHE A 46 -7.75 -5.24 6.55
CA PHE A 46 -7.50 -4.08 7.41
C PHE A 46 -6.04 -3.64 7.42
N LEU A 47 -5.09 -4.57 7.25
CA LEU A 47 -3.67 -4.25 7.16
C LEU A 47 -3.27 -3.73 5.76
N LEU A 48 -3.96 -4.18 4.72
CA LEU A 48 -3.76 -3.73 3.34
C LEU A 48 -4.19 -2.27 3.10
N VAL A 49 -5.25 -1.80 3.75
CA VAL A 49 -5.73 -0.41 3.62
C VAL A 49 -4.65 0.64 3.97
N PRO A 50 -4.07 0.65 5.18
CA PRO A 50 -3.03 1.60 5.53
C PRO A 50 -1.77 1.39 4.67
N LEU A 51 -1.45 0.15 4.28
CA LEU A 51 -0.32 -0.12 3.39
C LEU A 51 -0.49 0.57 2.03
N LEU A 52 -1.68 0.48 1.43
CA LEU A 52 -1.99 1.15 0.17
C LEU A 52 -1.97 2.68 0.31
N ILE A 53 -2.53 3.22 1.39
CA ILE A 53 -2.53 4.67 1.65
C ILE A 53 -1.10 5.20 1.81
N VAL A 54 -0.29 4.54 2.64
CA VAL A 54 1.11 4.96 2.87
C VAL A 54 1.92 4.78 1.60
N SER A 55 1.68 3.73 0.81
CA SER A 55 2.31 3.52 -0.50
C SER A 55 1.96 4.63 -1.49
N TYR A 56 0.68 5.02 -1.57
CA TYR A 56 0.24 6.15 -2.39
C TYR A 56 0.99 7.44 -2.01
N ILE A 57 1.08 7.74 -0.71
CA ILE A 57 1.79 8.92 -0.20
C ILE A 57 3.28 8.84 -0.55
N ALA A 58 3.91 7.67 -0.42
CA ALA A 58 5.32 7.45 -0.74
C ALA A 58 5.60 7.71 -2.22
N TYR A 59 4.85 7.07 -3.13
CA TYR A 59 4.99 7.26 -4.58
C TYR A 59 4.74 8.72 -4.97
N ARG A 60 3.69 9.33 -4.41
CA ARG A 60 3.40 10.73 -4.66
C ARG A 60 4.58 11.62 -4.26
N ASN A 61 5.11 11.46 -3.05
CA ASN A 61 6.20 12.28 -2.54
C ASN A 61 7.52 12.08 -3.28
N TYR A 62 7.85 10.86 -3.68
CA TYR A 62 9.11 10.57 -4.37
C TYR A 62 9.15 11.25 -5.73
N PHE A 63 8.14 11.00 -6.58
CA PHE A 63 8.13 11.51 -7.95
C PHE A 63 7.74 13.00 -8.04
N TYR A 64 6.88 13.50 -7.14
CA TYR A 64 6.51 14.92 -7.12
C TYR A 64 7.67 15.84 -6.71
N ASN A 65 8.60 15.35 -5.88
CA ASN A 65 9.69 16.17 -5.38
C ASN A 65 10.96 16.06 -6.23
N ASN A 66 11.21 14.92 -6.87
CA ASN A 66 12.50 14.65 -7.51
C ASN A 66 12.48 14.88 -9.03
N GLU A 67 11.34 14.78 -9.71
CA GLU A 67 11.35 14.64 -11.18
C GLU A 67 10.18 15.37 -11.88
N LYS A 68 9.83 16.56 -11.37
CA LYS A 68 8.60 17.33 -11.68
C LYS A 68 8.21 17.47 -13.16
N THR A 69 9.11 17.30 -14.11
CA THR A 69 8.84 17.56 -15.54
C THR A 69 8.70 16.31 -16.40
N ALA A 70 9.47 15.24 -16.18
CA ALA A 70 9.40 14.05 -17.05
C ALA A 70 8.33 13.04 -16.62
N TYR A 71 8.13 12.85 -15.32
CA TYR A 71 7.22 11.82 -14.81
C TYR A 71 5.89 12.37 -14.29
N SER A 72 5.66 13.68 -14.29
CA SER A 72 4.37 14.23 -13.86
C SER A 72 3.25 13.94 -14.85
N THR A 73 3.57 13.78 -16.14
CA THR A 73 2.62 13.46 -17.23
C THR A 73 2.62 11.98 -17.61
N ALA A 74 3.61 11.19 -17.20
CA ALA A 74 3.67 9.77 -17.51
C ALA A 74 2.67 8.98 -16.66
N PHE A 75 1.84 8.15 -17.31
CA PHE A 75 0.90 7.27 -16.61
C PHE A 75 1.61 6.10 -15.89
N PHE A 76 2.63 5.54 -16.53
CA PHE A 76 3.50 4.53 -15.94
C PHE A 76 4.84 5.15 -15.54
N ILE A 77 5.30 4.81 -14.34
CA ILE A 77 6.59 5.26 -13.79
C ILE A 77 7.35 4.04 -13.27
N PRO A 78 8.69 4.07 -13.21
CA PRO A 78 9.46 3.01 -12.58
C PRO A 78 9.07 2.85 -11.11
N LYS A 79 9.26 1.66 -10.55
CA LYS A 79 9.14 1.46 -9.09
C LYS A 79 10.20 2.27 -8.37
N MET A 80 9.87 2.80 -7.18
CA MET A 80 10.84 3.54 -6.33
C MET A 80 12.03 2.67 -5.93
N TYR A 81 11.79 1.36 -5.77
CA TYR A 81 12.78 0.38 -5.38
C TYR A 81 12.66 -0.85 -6.28
N GLY A 82 13.79 -1.30 -6.85
CA GLY A 82 13.88 -2.50 -7.68
C GLY A 82 13.41 -2.32 -9.13
N ILE A 83 13.24 -3.45 -9.82
CA ILE A 83 12.86 -3.50 -11.24
C ILE A 83 11.34 -3.57 -11.39
N GLY A 84 10.79 -2.76 -12.30
CA GLY A 84 9.40 -2.83 -12.72
C GLY A 84 8.75 -1.45 -12.86
N ILE A 85 7.48 -1.46 -13.28
CA ILE A 85 6.66 -0.27 -13.47
C ILE A 85 5.50 -0.24 -12.47
N THR A 86 4.99 0.95 -12.20
CA THR A 86 3.79 1.17 -11.40
C THR A 86 2.93 2.28 -12.03
N ILE A 87 1.69 2.39 -11.57
CA ILE A 87 0.77 3.46 -11.98
C ILE A 87 1.10 4.72 -11.18
N ASN A 88 1.29 5.83 -11.89
CA ASN A 88 1.66 7.09 -11.28
C ASN A 88 0.50 7.73 -10.50
N PRO A 89 0.58 7.90 -9.17
CA PRO A 89 -0.46 8.58 -8.41
C PRO A 89 -0.55 10.08 -8.69
N ASN A 90 0.46 10.68 -9.35
CA ASN A 90 0.44 12.10 -9.73
C ASN A 90 -0.27 12.34 -11.07
N HIS A 91 -0.43 11.31 -11.91
CA HIS A 91 -1.21 11.41 -13.14
C HIS A 91 -2.71 11.44 -12.82
N PRO A 92 -3.56 12.26 -13.48
CA PRO A 92 -4.99 12.34 -13.18
C PRO A 92 -5.72 10.99 -13.17
N LEU A 93 -5.53 10.18 -14.21
CA LEU A 93 -6.09 8.82 -14.28
C LEU A 93 -5.48 7.89 -13.22
N GLY A 94 -4.17 8.01 -12.96
CA GLY A 94 -3.51 7.17 -11.97
C GLY A 94 -4.02 7.46 -10.56
N LYS A 95 -4.24 8.73 -10.23
CA LYS A 95 -4.88 9.15 -8.97
C LYS A 95 -6.26 8.51 -8.79
N ILE A 96 -7.09 8.50 -9.84
CA ILE A 96 -8.41 7.85 -9.82
C ILE A 96 -8.26 6.36 -9.53
N ILE A 97 -7.35 5.67 -10.23
CA ILE A 97 -7.11 4.23 -10.04
C ILE A 97 -6.67 3.93 -8.60
N TRP A 98 -5.72 4.70 -8.06
CA TRP A 98 -5.28 4.53 -6.67
C TRP A 98 -6.43 4.75 -5.67
N ILE A 99 -7.27 5.77 -5.87
CA ILE A 99 -8.43 6.02 -5.01
C ILE A 99 -9.43 4.87 -5.10
N LEU A 100 -9.75 4.40 -6.31
CA LEU A 100 -10.65 3.27 -6.52
C LEU A 100 -10.12 1.98 -5.86
N LEU A 101 -8.82 1.71 -5.95
CA LEU A 101 -8.19 0.57 -5.27
C LEU A 101 -8.32 0.68 -3.75
N ILE A 102 -8.05 1.85 -3.18
CA ILE A 102 -8.18 2.08 -1.73
C ILE A 102 -9.63 1.90 -1.29
N LEU A 103 -10.60 2.49 -2.02
CA LEU A 103 -12.02 2.36 -1.71
C LEU A 103 -12.51 0.92 -1.86
N PHE A 104 -12.06 0.21 -2.89
CA PHE A 104 -12.41 -1.18 -3.10
C PHE A 104 -11.93 -2.07 -1.94
N ILE A 105 -10.66 -1.96 -1.56
CA ILE A 105 -10.11 -2.76 -0.45
C ILE A 105 -10.74 -2.36 0.89
N ALA A 106 -10.99 -1.06 1.13
CA ALA A 106 -11.69 -0.61 2.33
C ALA A 106 -13.14 -1.12 2.38
N GLY A 107 -13.85 -1.10 1.25
CA GLY A 107 -15.20 -1.66 1.12
C GLY A 107 -15.21 -3.17 1.40
N MET A 108 -14.25 -3.91 0.84
CA MET A 108 -14.07 -5.34 1.13
C MET A 108 -13.76 -5.59 2.61
N ALA A 109 -12.92 -4.77 3.23
CA ALA A 109 -12.62 -4.87 4.66
C ALA A 109 -13.89 -4.70 5.52
N ILE A 110 -14.71 -3.70 5.22
CA ILE A 110 -15.99 -3.47 5.91
C ILE A 110 -16.96 -4.63 5.67
N TYR A 111 -17.12 -5.06 4.42
CA TYR A 111 -18.00 -6.17 4.05
C TYR A 111 -17.61 -7.46 4.79
N SER A 112 -16.32 -7.75 4.91
CA SER A 112 -15.81 -8.92 5.63
C SER A 112 -16.05 -8.91 7.15
N ILE A 113 -16.49 -7.80 7.75
CA ILE A 113 -16.92 -7.79 9.16
C ILE A 113 -18.38 -8.20 9.29
N VAL A 114 -19.19 -7.88 8.28
CA VAL A 114 -20.65 -8.07 8.32
C VAL A 114 -21.05 -9.52 8.01
N GLN A 115 -20.15 -10.30 7.42
CA GLN A 115 -20.33 -11.70 7.04
C GLN A 115 -19.82 -12.67 8.13
#